data_AF-A0A916C2N8-F1
#
_entry.id   AF-A0A916C2N8-F1
#
_cell.length_a   1.000
_cell.length_b   1.000
_cell.length_c   1.000
_cell.angle_alpha   90.00
_cell.angle_beta   90.00
_cell.angle_gamma   90.00
#
_symmetry.space_group_name_H-M   'P 1'
#
loop_
_entity.id
_entity.type
_entity.pdbx_description
1 polymer ?
#
loop_
_entity_poly.entity_id
_entity_poly.type
_entity_poly.pdbx_seq_one_letter_code
_entity_poly.pdbx_strand_id
1 'polypeptide(L)'
;MDKIIAELNQLSDIQAALDVARLDYEAKRAEILKAVQAELDALEIEYQPLFDASAERIAVLTEEIKREVTYHGSSVKGAQLHAVYAKGRVTWDTQELDRYAAAHPEVVRFRKQGVPTVSLRLIRPKERGSSHEDLLP
;
A
#
# COMPACT_ATOMS: atom_id res chain seq x y z
N MET A 1 -56.79 -33.16 -4.97
CA MET A 1 -56.25 -32.38 -3.83
C MET A 1 -55.23 -33.19 -3.04
N ASP A 2 -55.48 -34.48 -2.79
CA ASP A 2 -54.60 -35.36 -2.01
C ASP A 2 -53.16 -35.45 -2.50
N LYS A 3 -52.94 -35.48 -3.82
CA LYS A 3 -51.59 -35.48 -4.42
C LYS A 3 -50.77 -34.24 -4.02
N ILE A 4 -51.39 -33.06 -4.06
CA ILE A 4 -50.73 -31.79 -3.73
C ILE A 4 -50.38 -31.75 -2.24
N ILE A 5 -51.26 -32.27 -1.38
CA ILE A 5 -51.02 -32.37 0.07
C ILE A 5 -49.82 -33.30 0.34
N ALA A 6 -49.73 -34.44 -0.34
CA ALA A 6 -48.59 -35.36 -0.21
C ALA A 6 -47.28 -34.71 -0.69
N GLU A 7 -47.30 -33.98 -1.79
CA GLU A 7 -46.13 -33.25 -2.31
C GLU A 7 -45.66 -32.14 -1.35
N LEU A 8 -46.58 -31.42 -0.71
CA LEU A 8 -46.24 -30.39 0.29
C LEU A 8 -45.63 -31.00 1.56
N ASN A 9 -46.15 -32.14 2.02
CA ASN A 9 -45.56 -32.86 3.16
C ASN A 9 -44.15 -33.34 2.82
N GLN A 10 -43.97 -33.95 1.65
CA GLN A 10 -42.65 -34.39 1.19
C GLN A 10 -41.67 -33.22 1.06
N LEU A 11 -42.12 -32.06 0.59
CA LEU A 11 -41.28 -30.86 0.52
C LEU A 11 -40.84 -30.40 1.91
N SER A 12 -41.76 -30.38 2.88
CA SER A 12 -41.45 -30.03 4.28
C SER A 12 -40.43 -31.00 4.88
N ASP A 13 -40.57 -32.29 4.63
CA ASP A 13 -39.63 -33.30 5.12
C ASP A 13 -38.23 -33.11 4.51
N ILE A 14 -38.15 -32.83 3.20
CA ILE A 14 -36.89 -32.53 2.51
C ILE A 14 -36.25 -31.25 3.05
N GLN A 15 -37.05 -30.21 3.30
CA GLN A 15 -36.56 -28.95 3.87
C GLN A 15 -36.00 -29.16 5.28
N ALA A 16 -36.71 -29.88 6.14
CA ALA A 16 -36.24 -30.22 7.47
C ALA A 16 -34.94 -31.05 7.44
N ALA A 17 -34.86 -32.04 6.54
CA ALA A 17 -33.65 -32.84 6.36
C ALA A 17 -32.46 -32.00 5.85
N LEU A 18 -32.71 -31.04 4.95
CA LEU A 18 -31.69 -30.13 4.45
C LEU A 18 -31.15 -29.20 5.55
N ASP A 19 -32.04 -28.67 6.39
CA ASP A 19 -31.63 -27.79 7.49
C ASP A 19 -30.76 -28.54 8.50
N VAL A 20 -31.11 -29.78 8.85
CA VAL A 20 -30.28 -30.64 9.71
C VAL A 20 -28.92 -30.90 9.07
N ALA A 21 -28.88 -31.28 7.78
CA ALA A 21 -27.64 -31.52 7.07
C ALA A 21 -26.74 -30.28 6.97
N ARG A 22 -27.33 -29.08 6.84
CA ARG A 22 -26.60 -27.81 6.82
C ARG A 22 -25.95 -27.53 8.17
N LEU A 23 -26.68 -27.72 9.27
CA LEU A 23 -26.15 -27.54 10.62
C LEU A 23 -24.98 -28.50 10.90
N ASP A 24 -25.12 -29.78 10.54
CA ASP A 24 -24.03 -30.76 10.69
C ASP A 24 -22.80 -30.41 9.84
N TYR A 25 -23.02 -29.91 8.62
CA TYR A 25 -21.94 -29.43 7.76
C TYR A 25 -21.23 -28.23 8.38
N GLU A 26 -21.96 -27.23 8.86
CA GLU A 26 -21.41 -26.04 9.50
C GLU A 26 -20.62 -26.39 10.76
N ALA A 27 -21.11 -27.31 11.58
CA ALA A 27 -20.41 -27.80 12.76
C ALA A 27 -19.08 -28.48 12.39
N LYS A 28 -19.10 -29.44 11.45
CA LYS A 28 -17.87 -30.11 10.97
C LYS A 28 -16.88 -29.14 10.35
N ARG A 29 -17.38 -28.18 9.56
CA ARG A 29 -16.55 -27.13 8.95
C ARG A 29 -15.90 -26.25 10.02
N ALA A 30 -16.65 -25.87 11.04
CA ALA A 30 -16.13 -25.04 12.13
C ALA A 30 -15.05 -25.77 12.94
N GLU A 31 -15.21 -27.07 13.19
CA GLU A 31 -14.20 -27.90 13.86
C GLU A 31 -12.90 -27.99 13.05
N ILE A 32 -13.00 -28.28 11.75
CA ILE A 32 -11.84 -28.33 10.86
C ILE A 32 -11.13 -26.97 10.81
N LEU A 33 -11.90 -25.89 10.65
CA LEU A 33 -11.34 -24.54 10.59
C LEU A 33 -10.63 -24.18 11.89
N LYS A 34 -11.18 -24.57 13.05
CA LYS A 34 -10.55 -24.33 14.35
C LYS A 34 -9.19 -25.02 14.46
N ALA A 35 -9.08 -26.28 14.01
CA ALA A 35 -7.82 -27.01 14.02
C ALA A 35 -6.78 -26.35 13.10
N VAL A 36 -7.16 -26.05 11.85
CA VAL A 36 -6.26 -25.40 10.88
C VAL A 36 -5.86 -24.01 11.35
N GLN A 37 -6.78 -23.23 11.91
CA GLN A 37 -6.46 -21.90 12.43
C GLN A 37 -5.44 -21.98 13.57
N ALA A 38 -5.57 -22.93 14.49
CA ALA A 38 -4.60 -23.11 15.56
C ALA A 38 -3.20 -23.49 15.03
N GLU A 39 -3.13 -24.30 13.97
CA GLU A 39 -1.86 -24.63 13.31
C GLU A 39 -1.24 -23.41 12.62
N LEU A 40 -2.07 -22.58 11.96
CA LEU A 40 -1.61 -21.35 11.33
C LEU A 40 -1.13 -20.32 12.37
N ASP A 41 -1.87 -20.15 13.45
CA ASP A 41 -1.50 -19.23 14.53
C ASP A 41 -0.19 -19.66 15.21
N ALA A 42 0.00 -20.97 15.41
CA ALA A 42 1.25 -21.50 15.94
C ALA A 42 2.43 -21.25 14.99
N LEU A 43 2.22 -21.44 13.69
CA LEU A 43 3.22 -21.13 12.67
C LEU A 43 3.55 -19.64 12.65
N GLU A 44 2.55 -18.77 12.73
CA GLU A 44 2.77 -17.33 12.78
C GLU A 44 3.60 -16.95 14.02
N ILE A 45 3.28 -17.48 15.20
CA ILE A 45 4.06 -17.24 16.42
C ILE A 45 5.52 -17.70 16.28
N GLU A 46 5.77 -18.82 15.60
CA GLU A 46 7.13 -19.34 15.38
C GLU A 46 7.96 -18.43 14.45
N TYR A 47 7.35 -17.94 13.37
CA TYR A 47 8.07 -17.22 12.31
C TYR A 47 8.03 -15.70 12.44
N GLN A 48 7.04 -15.14 13.14
CA GLN A 48 6.90 -13.70 13.32
C GLN A 48 8.17 -13.05 13.92
N PRO A 49 8.81 -13.62 14.96
CA PRO A 49 10.05 -13.04 15.51
C PRO A 49 11.19 -13.01 14.48
N LEU A 50 11.28 -14.02 13.60
CA LEU A 50 12.29 -14.07 12.55
C LEU A 50 12.02 -13.00 11.48
N PHE A 51 10.76 -12.81 11.10
CA PHE A 51 10.37 -11.76 10.16
C PHE A 51 10.61 -10.37 10.73
N ASP A 52 10.22 -10.13 11.99
CA ASP A 52 10.42 -8.84 12.66
C ASP A 52 11.92 -8.51 12.78
N ALA A 53 12.73 -9.45 13.26
CA ALA A 53 14.18 -9.26 13.37
C ALA A 53 14.85 -9.05 12.01
N SER A 54 14.39 -9.73 10.97
CA SER A 54 14.91 -9.57 9.61
C SER A 54 14.51 -8.22 9.02
N ALA A 55 13.26 -7.80 9.21
CA ALA A 55 12.75 -6.51 8.76
C ALA A 55 13.50 -5.35 9.43
N GLU A 56 13.72 -5.43 10.75
CA GLU A 56 14.51 -4.45 11.49
C GLU A 56 15.94 -4.37 10.96
N ARG A 57 16.61 -5.52 10.80
CA ARG A 57 17.98 -5.56 10.26
C ARG A 57 18.05 -4.99 8.83
N ILE A 58 17.08 -5.30 7.98
CA ILE A 58 16.97 -4.74 6.63
C ILE A 58 16.84 -3.22 6.70
N ALA A 59 15.96 -2.70 7.56
CA ALA A 59 15.74 -1.26 7.71
C ALA A 59 17.01 -0.53 8.17
N VAL A 60 17.67 -1.04 9.22
CA VAL A 60 18.92 -0.48 9.76
C VAL A 60 20.01 -0.45 8.70
N LEU A 61 20.25 -1.59 8.03
CA LEU A 61 21.29 -1.69 7.00
C LEU A 61 20.96 -0.83 5.78
N THR A 62 19.69 -0.70 5.41
CA THR A 62 19.27 0.17 4.31
C THR A 62 19.59 1.64 4.60
N GLU A 63 19.29 2.11 5.80
CA GLU A 63 19.57 3.50 6.18
C GLU A 63 21.07 3.77 6.32
N GLU A 64 21.84 2.80 6.81
CA GLU A 64 23.30 2.88 6.82
C GLU A 64 23.87 3.00 5.41
N ILE A 65 23.47 2.11 4.49
CA ILE A 65 23.90 2.17 3.08
C ILE A 65 23.52 3.51 2.45
N LYS A 66 22.30 4.01 2.67
CA LYS A 66 21.89 5.32 2.13
C LYS A 66 22.77 6.46 2.67
N ARG A 67 23.07 6.45 3.97
CA ARG A 67 23.93 7.46 4.60
C ARG A 67 25.34 7.42 4.02
N GLU A 68 25.92 6.23 3.89
CA GLU A 68 27.26 6.03 3.33
C GLU A 68 27.33 6.44 1.86
N VAL A 69 26.38 6.02 1.03
CA VAL A 69 26.32 6.38 -0.40
C VAL A 69 26.11 7.88 -0.59
N THR A 70 25.33 8.50 0.30
CA THR A 70 25.14 9.96 0.30
C THR A 70 26.44 10.69 0.67
N TYR A 71 27.16 10.20 1.68
CA TYR A 71 28.46 10.74 2.10
C TYR A 71 29.53 10.55 1.01
N HIS A 72 29.56 9.39 0.36
CA HIS A 72 30.46 9.08 -0.73
C HIS A 72 30.17 9.91 -2.00
N GLY A 73 28.91 10.32 -2.21
CA GLY A 73 28.52 11.24 -3.27
C GLY A 73 28.53 10.63 -4.68
N SER A 74 28.50 9.30 -4.79
CA SER A 74 28.41 8.59 -6.07
C SER A 74 27.66 7.27 -5.92
N SER A 75 27.07 6.78 -7.01
CA SER A 75 26.36 5.50 -7.02
C SER A 75 27.31 4.32 -6.80
N VAL A 76 26.85 3.29 -6.08
CA VAL A 76 27.63 2.09 -5.74
C VAL A 76 26.85 0.83 -6.11
N LYS A 77 27.48 -0.07 -6.86
CA LYS A 77 26.91 -1.36 -7.26
C LYS A 77 27.49 -2.48 -6.41
N GLY A 78 26.61 -3.32 -5.85
CA GLY A 78 26.95 -4.63 -5.32
C GLY A 78 26.64 -5.74 -6.33
N ALA A 79 26.71 -7.00 -5.89
CA ALA A 79 26.44 -8.16 -6.74
C ALA A 79 24.98 -8.26 -7.19
N GLN A 80 24.03 -7.87 -6.33
CA GLN A 80 22.58 -7.98 -6.60
C GLN A 80 21.82 -6.66 -6.44
N LEU A 81 22.40 -5.66 -5.77
CA LEU A 81 21.77 -4.38 -5.48
C LEU A 81 22.62 -3.23 -5.98
N HIS A 82 21.97 -2.12 -6.33
CA HIS A 82 22.62 -0.89 -6.80
C HIS A 82 22.05 0.30 -6.05
N ALA A 83 22.88 0.99 -5.29
CA ALA A 83 22.53 2.24 -4.66
C ALA A 83 22.84 3.39 -5.64
N VAL A 84 21.80 4.08 -6.10
CA VAL A 84 21.93 5.19 -7.05
C VAL A 84 21.99 6.50 -6.27
N TYR A 85 23.11 7.20 -6.36
CA TYR A 85 23.25 8.55 -5.83
C TYR A 85 22.72 9.56 -6.85
N ALA A 86 21.73 10.35 -6.46
CA ALA A 86 21.29 11.51 -7.21
C ALA A 86 21.78 12.77 -6.48
N LYS A 87 22.61 13.57 -7.16
CA LYS A 87 23.03 14.87 -6.62
C LYS A 87 21.80 15.75 -6.39
N GLY A 88 21.70 16.32 -5.18
CA GLY A 88 20.62 17.22 -4.82
C GLY A 88 20.45 18.33 -5.85
N ARG A 89 19.19 18.66 -6.19
CA ARG A 89 18.89 19.70 -7.17
C ARG A 89 19.31 21.05 -6.60
N VAL A 90 20.27 21.71 -7.25
CA VAL A 90 20.56 23.12 -6.96
C VAL A 90 19.42 23.95 -7.51
N THR A 91 18.62 24.53 -6.61
CA THR A 91 17.56 25.47 -6.96
C THR A 91 18.02 26.87 -6.63
N TRP A 92 17.89 27.76 -7.60
CA TRP A 92 18.18 29.18 -7.42
C TRP A 92 16.86 29.93 -7.24
N ASP A 93 16.84 30.93 -6.36
CA ASP A 93 15.73 31.87 -6.30
C ASP A 93 15.84 32.83 -7.49
N THR A 94 15.01 32.59 -8.51
CA THR A 94 15.01 33.40 -9.73
C THR A 94 14.67 34.86 -9.45
N GLN A 95 13.82 35.14 -8.46
CA GLN A 95 13.38 36.51 -8.17
C GLN A 95 14.51 37.32 -7.56
N GLU A 96 15.28 36.74 -6.63
CA GLU A 96 16.45 37.39 -6.07
C GLU A 96 17.59 37.53 -7.09
N LEU A 97 17.79 36.53 -7.94
CA LEU A 97 18.75 36.61 -9.04
C LEU A 97 18.39 37.70 -10.07
N ASP A 98 17.12 37.86 -10.40
CA ASP A 98 16.66 38.93 -11.29
C ASP A 98 16.86 40.31 -10.64
N ARG A 99 16.67 40.45 -9.32
CA ARG A 99 17.00 41.68 -8.57
C ARG A 99 18.50 41.97 -8.56
N TYR A 100 19.33 40.94 -8.33
CA TYR A 100 20.78 41.08 -8.39
C TYR A 100 21.26 41.47 -9.80
N ALA A 101 20.67 40.88 -10.83
CA ALA A 101 20.97 41.21 -12.23
C ALA A 101 20.61 42.67 -12.60
N ALA A 102 19.69 43.32 -11.87
CA ALA A 102 19.40 44.74 -12.05
C ALA A 102 20.55 45.65 -11.56
N ALA A 103 21.28 45.23 -10.52
CA ALA A 103 22.48 45.93 -10.03
C ALA A 103 23.76 45.50 -10.77
N HIS A 104 23.77 44.28 -11.32
CA HIS A 104 24.90 43.65 -12.01
C HIS A 104 24.49 43.08 -13.38
N PRO A 105 24.35 43.93 -14.42
CA PRO A 105 23.88 43.52 -15.74
C PRO A 105 24.79 42.50 -16.44
N GLU A 106 26.04 42.38 -16.00
CA GLU A 106 27.01 41.39 -16.49
C GLU A 106 26.50 39.95 -16.36
N VAL A 107 25.60 39.66 -15.42
CA VAL A 107 25.04 38.32 -15.20
C VAL A 107 23.99 37.94 -16.26
N VAL A 108 23.31 38.93 -16.85
CA VAL A 108 22.24 38.72 -17.83
C VAL A 108 22.75 37.98 -19.08
N ARG A 109 24.01 38.17 -19.46
CA ARG A 109 24.64 37.48 -20.62
C ARG A 109 24.70 35.95 -20.45
N PHE A 110 24.62 35.45 -19.23
CA PHE A 110 24.68 34.02 -18.93
C PHE A 110 23.29 33.37 -18.82
N ARG A 111 22.21 34.16 -18.82
CA ARG A 111 20.83 33.67 -18.79
C ARG A 111 20.47 33.02 -20.13
N LYS A 112 20.13 31.73 -20.10
CA LYS A 112 19.60 30.98 -21.24
C LYS A 112 18.16 30.57 -20.94
N GLN A 113 17.21 30.97 -21.77
CA GLN A 113 15.80 30.59 -21.64
C GLN A 113 15.43 29.57 -22.72
N GLY A 114 14.88 28.42 -22.30
CA GLY A 114 14.41 27.36 -23.20
C GLY A 114 13.02 27.64 -23.78
N VAL A 115 12.65 26.89 -24.82
CA VAL A 115 11.33 26.95 -25.46
C VAL A 115 10.26 26.50 -24.46
N PRO A 116 9.14 27.24 -24.31
CA PRO A 116 8.07 26.85 -23.38
C PRO A 116 7.43 25.53 -23.82
N THR A 117 7.33 24.57 -22.89
CA THR A 117 6.67 23.27 -23.10
C THR A 117 5.50 23.10 -22.15
N VAL A 118 4.36 22.62 -22.65
CA VAL A 118 3.15 22.33 -21.86
C VAL A 118 2.97 20.82 -21.77
N SER A 119 2.81 20.28 -20.56
CA SER A 119 2.47 18.87 -20.32
C SER A 119 1.09 18.79 -19.68
N LEU A 120 0.15 18.12 -20.35
CA LEU A 120 -1.21 17.88 -19.83
C LEU A 120 -1.17 16.65 -18.90
N ARG A 121 -1.64 16.82 -17.66
CA ARG A 121 -1.77 15.73 -16.68
C ARG A 121 -3.22 15.56 -16.26
N LEU A 122 -3.63 14.31 -16.07
CA LEU A 122 -4.95 13.97 -15.58
C LEU A 122 -5.10 14.43 -14.12
N ILE A 123 -6.04 15.34 -13.87
CA ILE A 123 -6.41 15.75 -12.51
C ILE A 123 -7.33 14.65 -11.97
N ARG A 124 -6.90 13.94 -10.91
CA ARG A 124 -7.85 13.11 -10.15
C ARG A 124 -8.80 14.05 -9.41
N PRO A 125 -10.12 13.95 -9.61
CA PRO A 125 -11.05 14.75 -8.84
C PRO A 125 -10.89 14.40 -7.35
N LYS A 126 -10.72 15.43 -6.52
CA LYS A 126 -10.75 15.30 -5.07
C LYS A 126 -12.16 14.85 -4.70
N GLU A 127 -12.31 13.63 -4.19
CA GLU A 127 -13.56 13.21 -3.54
C GLU A 127 -13.90 14.26 -2.48
N ARG A 128 -15.01 14.97 -2.70
CA ARG A 128 -15.60 15.83 -1.68
C ARG A 128 -16.03 14.90 -0.56
N GLY A 129 -15.52 15.16 0.64
CA GLY A 129 -15.70 14.33 1.82
C GLY A 129 -17.13 13.83 1.96
N SER A 130 -17.24 12.53 2.20
CA SER A 130 -18.41 11.89 2.76
C SER A 130 -18.66 12.50 4.14
N SER A 131 -19.54 13.50 4.21
CA SER A 131 -20.25 13.81 5.44
C SER A 131 -21.30 12.72 5.63
N HIS A 132 -20.93 11.66 6.32
CA HIS A 132 -21.88 10.72 6.88
C HIS A 132 -21.67 10.67 8.38
N GLU A 133 -22.33 11.57 9.10
CA GLU A 133 -22.74 11.36 10.49
C GLU A 133 -23.78 12.43 10.86
N ASP A 134 -25.02 12.15 10.48
CA ASP A 134 -26.17 12.51 11.31
C ASP A 134 -26.48 11.29 12.20
N LEU A 135 -26.84 11.55 13.47
CA LEU A 135 -27.41 10.68 14.52
C LEU A 135 -26.39 9.87 15.36
N LEU A 136 -26.25 10.00 16.69
CA LEU A 136 -27.15 10.33 17.82
C LEU A 136 -26.33 10.66 19.09
N PRO A 137 -26.92 11.08 20.24
CA PRO A 137 -28.34 11.30 20.55
C PRO A 137 -28.76 12.77 20.76
#